data_AF-A0A934ZNI2-F1
#
_entry.id   AF-A0A934ZNI2-F1
#
_cell.length_a   1.000
_cell.length_b   1.000
_cell.length_c   1.000
_cell.angle_alpha   90.00
_cell.angle_beta   90.00
_cell.angle_gamma   90.00
#
_symmetry.space_group_name_H-M   'P 1'
#
loop_
_entity.id
_entity.type
_entity.pdbx_description
1 polymer ?
#
loop_
_entity_poly.entity_id
_entity_poly.type
_entity_poly.pdbx_seq_one_letter_code
_entity_poly.pdbx_strand_id
1 'polypeptide(L)'
;MFLTLKNVGRGRTFIARANLKNLSGAGVLLRDARFDINDMMPGEERRVAFTFDVAQSFRQDELKLELVVEDEDLREVTSQKLRVPIAQAGAPVTAATGAFVAAAALELRESPASDARVILRAPAGSGFPTTAQSGEWVRVDALDGLTGLGAPGAGRRHPLERPRARSPSCCTTRRRSSRATVRWRSRRAARPSTSRARPRTRTASSTSTSSSGPTRSSTCPTATRPTPTG
;
A
#
# COMPACT_ATOMS: atom_id res chain seq x y z
N MET A 1 -3.88 -9.89 2.89
CA MET A 1 -5.05 -8.98 2.75
C MET A 1 -4.54 -7.54 2.83
N PHE A 2 -4.96 -6.66 1.93
CA PHE A 2 -4.59 -5.24 2.00
C PHE A 2 -5.77 -4.40 2.47
N LEU A 3 -5.51 -3.45 3.37
CA LEU A 3 -6.49 -2.47 3.81
C LEU A 3 -5.89 -1.07 3.64
N THR A 4 -6.75 -0.12 3.27
CA THR A 4 -6.40 1.31 3.21
C THR A 4 -7.07 2.01 4.36
N LEU A 5 -6.27 2.64 5.22
CA LEU A 5 -6.73 3.46 6.33
C LEU A 5 -6.63 4.92 5.93
N LYS A 6 -7.62 5.71 6.29
CA LYS A 6 -7.69 7.14 5.98
C LYS A 6 -7.94 7.94 7.25
N ASN A 7 -7.16 8.99 7.46
CA ASN A 7 -7.50 9.98 8.48
C ASN A 7 -8.62 10.88 7.95
N VAL A 8 -9.83 10.73 8.49
CA VAL A 8 -11.01 11.55 8.15
C VAL A 8 -11.21 12.74 9.09
N GLY A 9 -10.36 12.87 10.12
CA GLY A 9 -10.39 13.95 11.08
C GLY A 9 -9.86 15.27 10.52
N ARG A 10 -10.04 16.34 11.29
CA ARG A 10 -9.50 17.68 10.97
C ARG A 10 -8.07 17.88 11.46
N GLY A 11 -7.60 17.03 12.35
CA GLY A 11 -6.26 17.08 12.95
C GLY A 11 -5.37 15.95 12.45
N ARG A 12 -4.06 16.13 12.60
CA ARG A 12 -3.10 15.03 12.39
C ARG A 12 -3.27 13.98 13.48
N THR A 13 -3.13 12.72 13.10
CA THR A 13 -2.99 11.59 14.02
C THR A 13 -1.52 11.36 14.26
N PHE A 14 -1.08 11.30 15.51
CA PHE A 14 0.31 11.04 15.85
C PHE A 14 0.60 9.54 15.91
N ILE A 15 -0.26 8.79 16.62
CA ILE A 15 -0.11 7.35 16.80
C ILE A 15 -1.49 6.71 16.60
N ALA A 16 -1.69 6.10 15.43
CA ALA A 16 -2.77 5.16 15.21
C ALA A 16 -2.24 3.73 15.23
N ARG A 17 -3.04 2.80 15.72
CA ARG A 17 -2.77 1.37 15.64
C ARG A 17 -3.90 0.65 14.96
N ALA A 18 -3.54 -0.19 14.00
CA ALA A 18 -4.45 -1.11 13.36
C ALA A 18 -4.15 -2.53 13.86
N ASN A 19 -5.15 -3.17 14.47
CA ASN A 19 -5.08 -4.53 14.98
C ASN A 19 -6.11 -5.40 14.26
N LEU A 20 -5.69 -6.61 13.87
CA LEU A 20 -6.57 -7.63 13.33
C LEU A 20 -6.76 -8.72 14.36
N LYS A 21 -8.01 -9.05 14.66
CA LYS A 21 -8.42 -10.09 15.59
C LYS A 21 -9.06 -11.25 14.84
N ASN A 22 -8.77 -12.46 15.28
CA ASN A 22 -9.41 -13.67 14.79
C ASN A 22 -10.71 -13.93 15.57
N LEU A 23 -11.84 -13.98 14.86
CA LEU A 23 -13.16 -14.32 15.42
C LEU A 23 -13.67 -15.70 14.95
N SER A 24 -12.89 -16.43 14.16
CA SER A 24 -13.26 -17.74 13.57
C SER A 24 -12.92 -18.93 14.46
N GLY A 25 -12.17 -18.70 15.54
CA GLY A 25 -11.71 -19.75 16.43
C GLY A 25 -10.44 -20.44 15.93
N ALA A 26 -10.33 -21.74 16.17
CA ALA A 26 -9.14 -22.53 15.84
C ALA A 26 -8.92 -22.65 14.32
N GLY A 27 -7.65 -22.78 13.90
CA GLY A 27 -7.29 -23.01 12.51
C GLY A 27 -6.97 -21.75 11.71
N VAL A 28 -6.87 -20.58 12.34
CA VAL A 28 -6.45 -19.33 11.70
C VAL A 28 -5.29 -18.75 12.49
N LEU A 29 -4.14 -18.58 11.84
CA LEU A 29 -2.93 -18.04 12.43
C LEU A 29 -2.66 -16.66 11.84
N LEU A 30 -2.72 -15.62 12.67
CA LEU A 30 -2.33 -14.27 12.26
C LEU A 30 -0.82 -14.11 12.37
N ARG A 31 -0.17 -13.58 11.32
CA ARG A 31 1.27 -13.31 11.30
C ARG A 31 1.54 -11.83 11.55
N ASP A 32 1.22 -10.99 10.57
CA ASP A 32 1.32 -9.55 10.69
C ASP A 32 -0.06 -8.98 11.04
N ALA A 33 -0.39 -9.02 12.34
CA ALA A 33 -1.71 -8.67 12.87
C ALA A 33 -1.82 -7.24 13.41
N ARG A 34 -0.70 -6.58 13.67
CA ARG A 34 -0.64 -5.27 14.32
C ARG A 34 0.29 -4.36 13.54
N PHE A 35 -0.18 -3.15 13.26
CA PHE A 35 0.57 -2.09 12.61
C PHE A 35 0.44 -0.80 13.39
N ASP A 36 1.58 -0.19 13.70
CA ASP A 36 1.63 1.19 14.19
C ASP A 36 1.75 2.12 12.97
N ILE A 37 0.90 3.15 12.93
CA ILE A 37 0.74 4.08 11.82
C ILE A 37 0.85 5.48 12.40
N ASN A 38 2.01 6.08 12.16
CA ASN A 38 2.37 7.34 12.80
C ASN A 38 2.20 8.52 11.84
N ASP A 39 1.94 9.69 12.42
CA ASP A 39 1.99 11.00 11.77
C ASP A 39 1.13 11.11 10.49
N MET A 40 -0.11 10.60 10.52
CA MET A 40 -1.05 10.74 9.40
C MET A 40 -1.71 12.12 9.38
N MET A 41 -1.51 12.85 8.28
CA MET A 41 -2.18 14.12 8.03
C MET A 41 -3.68 13.94 7.74
N PRO A 42 -4.53 14.97 7.95
CA PRO A 42 -5.91 14.95 7.49
C PRO A 42 -6.04 14.58 6.01
N GLY A 43 -6.88 13.59 5.71
CA GLY A 43 -7.12 13.08 4.36
C GLY A 43 -6.06 12.10 3.83
N GLU A 44 -4.95 11.91 4.55
CA GLU A 44 -3.89 10.98 4.17
C GLU A 44 -4.37 9.53 4.24
N GLU A 45 -3.90 8.72 3.29
CA GLU A 45 -4.22 7.30 3.19
C GLU A 45 -2.96 6.45 3.38
N ARG A 46 -3.06 5.41 4.20
CA ARG A 46 -2.00 4.45 4.46
C ARG A 46 -2.48 3.04 4.16
N ARG A 47 -1.74 2.32 3.34
CA ARG A 47 -2.02 0.94 2.98
C ARG A 47 -1.21 0.00 3.88
N VAL A 48 -1.89 -0.96 4.48
CA VAL A 48 -1.28 -1.98 5.35
C VAL A 48 -1.62 -3.38 4.82
N ALA A 49 -0.71 -4.32 5.02
CA ALA A 49 -0.81 -5.67 4.51
C ALA A 49 -0.89 -6.66 5.67
N PHE A 50 -2.09 -7.11 6.00
CA PHE A 50 -2.29 -8.15 7.01
C PHE A 50 -2.07 -9.52 6.39
N THR A 51 -1.28 -10.36 7.06
CA THR A 51 -0.96 -11.72 6.63
C THR A 51 -1.49 -12.72 7.65
N PHE A 52 -2.10 -13.79 7.16
CA PHE A 52 -2.62 -14.87 7.98
C PHE A 52 -2.63 -16.18 7.20
N ASP A 53 -2.51 -17.28 7.93
CA ASP A 53 -2.64 -18.63 7.39
C ASP A 53 -3.95 -19.24 7.86
N VAL A 54 -4.58 -20.00 6.97
CA VAL A 54 -5.76 -20.81 7.28
C VAL A 54 -5.34 -22.27 7.22
N ALA A 55 -5.54 -23.00 8.31
CA ALA A 55 -5.22 -24.42 8.40
C ALA A 55 -6.14 -25.25 7.50
N GLN A 56 -5.61 -26.35 6.96
CA GLN A 56 -6.40 -27.29 6.16
C GLN A 56 -7.57 -27.93 6.93
N SER A 57 -7.47 -27.98 8.26
CA SER A 57 -8.53 -28.46 9.14
C SER A 57 -9.66 -27.45 9.33
N PHE A 58 -9.54 -26.21 8.82
CA PHE A 58 -10.58 -25.20 8.90
C PHE A 58 -11.79 -25.64 8.05
N ARG A 59 -12.91 -25.94 8.72
CA ARG A 59 -14.11 -26.50 8.07
C ARG A 59 -15.16 -25.46 7.69
N GLN A 60 -15.00 -24.21 8.14
CA GLN A 60 -15.95 -23.15 7.82
C GLN A 60 -15.67 -22.61 6.42
N ASP A 61 -16.74 -22.19 5.76
CA ASP A 61 -16.78 -21.52 4.46
C ASP A 61 -16.53 -20.01 4.57
N GLU A 62 -16.63 -19.43 5.76
CA GLU A 62 -16.33 -18.03 6.04
C GLU A 62 -15.30 -17.87 7.16
N LEU A 63 -14.28 -17.08 6.89
CA LEU A 63 -13.36 -16.54 7.87
C LEU A 63 -13.92 -15.21 8.42
N LYS A 64 -14.20 -15.21 9.72
CA LYS A 64 -14.61 -14.05 10.51
C LYS A 64 -13.40 -13.43 11.19
N LEU A 65 -13.13 -12.17 10.86
CA LEU A 65 -12.07 -11.34 11.45
C LEU A 65 -12.67 -10.04 11.99
N GLU A 66 -11.96 -9.37 12.86
CA GLU A 66 -12.31 -8.02 13.30
C GLU A 66 -11.10 -7.10 13.18
N LEU A 67 -11.24 -6.06 12.38
CA LEU A 67 -10.30 -4.96 12.32
C LEU A 67 -10.65 -3.97 13.43
N VAL A 68 -9.67 -3.60 14.24
CA VAL A 68 -9.78 -2.53 15.23
C VAL A 68 -8.74 -1.48 14.89
N VAL A 69 -9.17 -0.24 14.72
CA VAL A 69 -8.30 0.91 14.54
C VAL A 69 -8.49 1.83 15.75
N GLU A 70 -7.39 2.11 16.44
CA GLU A 70 -7.36 3.00 17.60
C GLU A 70 -6.40 4.16 17.36
N ASP A 71 -6.80 5.38 17.73
CA ASP A 71 -5.90 6.52 17.88
C ASP A 71 -5.55 6.63 19.37
N GLU A 72 -4.27 6.48 19.72
CA GLU A 72 -3.85 6.41 21.12
C GLU A 72 -4.04 7.73 21.86
N ASP A 73 -3.81 8.85 21.18
CA ASP A 73 -3.87 10.18 21.78
C ASP A 73 -5.30 10.64 21.96
N LEU A 74 -6.12 10.45 20.92
CA LEU A 74 -7.54 10.81 20.95
C LEU A 74 -8.40 9.78 21.68
N ARG A 75 -7.84 8.60 21.97
CA ARG A 75 -8.54 7.43 22.54
C ARG A 75 -9.79 7.05 21.74
N GLU A 76 -9.77 7.36 20.45
CA GLU A 76 -10.85 7.02 19.53
C GLU A 76 -10.60 5.61 19.02
N VAL A 77 -11.63 4.77 19.09
CA VAL A 77 -11.55 3.38 18.64
C VAL A 77 -12.71 3.10 17.70
N THR A 78 -12.40 2.56 16.54
CA THR A 78 -13.38 2.03 15.60
C THR A 78 -13.09 0.56 15.34
N SER A 79 -14.15 -0.22 15.14
CA SER A 79 -14.02 -1.66 14.85
C SER A 79 -14.94 -2.05 13.70
N GLN A 80 -14.46 -2.97 12.88
CA GLN A 80 -15.19 -3.50 11.74
C GLN A 80 -15.02 -5.02 11.66
N LYS A 81 -16.16 -5.71 11.63
CA LYS A 81 -16.19 -7.16 11.40
C LYS A 81 -16.07 -7.44 9.91
N LEU A 82 -15.09 -8.27 9.55
CA LEU A 82 -14.80 -8.68 8.20
C LEU A 82 -15.20 -10.15 8.03
N ARG A 83 -15.88 -10.45 6.92
CA ARG A 83 -16.18 -11.82 6.51
C ARG A 83 -15.47 -12.08 5.20
N VAL A 84 -14.57 -13.05 5.21
CA VAL A 84 -13.79 -13.45 4.04
C VAL A 84 -14.23 -14.85 3.66
N PRO A 85 -14.86 -15.05 2.49
CA PRO A 85 -15.22 -16.38 2.04
C PRO A 85 -13.95 -17.21 1.79
N ILE A 86 -13.93 -18.41 2.34
CA ILE A 86 -12.88 -19.41 2.14
C ILE A 86 -13.43 -20.46 1.19
N ALA A 87 -12.96 -20.42 -0.06
CA ALA A 87 -13.20 -21.52 -0.98
C ALA A 87 -12.48 -22.77 -0.43
N GLN A 88 -13.21 -23.89 -0.35
CA GLN A 88 -12.61 -25.20 -0.07
C GLN A 88 -11.47 -25.44 -1.06
N ALA A 89 -10.28 -25.74 -0.53
CA ALA A 89 -9.03 -25.69 -1.26
C ALA A 89 -9.09 -26.51 -2.56
N GLY A 90 -8.81 -25.84 -3.69
CA GLY A 90 -8.33 -26.51 -4.90
C GLY A 90 -6.90 -27.03 -4.71
N ALA A 91 -6.22 -27.33 -5.81
CA ALA A 91 -4.85 -27.86 -5.79
C ALA A 91 -3.90 -27.04 -4.88
N PRO A 92 -2.96 -27.69 -4.16
CA PRO A 92 -2.08 -27.00 -3.22
C PRO A 92 -1.31 -25.87 -3.88
N VAL A 93 -1.10 -24.78 -3.13
CA VAL A 93 -0.33 -23.62 -3.58
C VAL A 93 1.15 -23.85 -3.30
N THR A 94 1.97 -23.94 -4.34
CA THR A 94 3.43 -24.04 -4.25
C THR A 94 4.06 -22.70 -4.60
N ALA A 95 4.99 -22.23 -3.76
CA ALA A 95 5.77 -21.03 -4.07
C ALA A 95 6.58 -21.24 -5.36
N ALA A 96 6.52 -20.28 -6.27
CA ALA A 96 7.21 -20.35 -7.56
C ALA A 96 7.71 -18.96 -7.93
N THR A 97 8.96 -18.86 -8.37
CA THR A 97 9.57 -17.58 -8.77
C THR A 97 9.95 -17.65 -10.24
N GLY A 98 9.58 -16.64 -11.02
CA GLY A 98 9.83 -16.59 -12.46
C GLY A 98 9.18 -15.39 -13.13
N ALA A 99 9.24 -15.36 -14.46
CA ALA A 99 8.48 -14.42 -15.27
C ALA A 99 7.38 -15.17 -16.03
N PHE A 100 6.16 -14.66 -15.99
CA PHE A 100 5.03 -15.13 -16.77
C PHE A 100 4.73 -14.11 -17.86
N VAL A 101 4.75 -14.54 -19.13
CA VAL A 101 4.42 -13.68 -20.27
C VAL A 101 3.13 -14.16 -20.89
N ALA A 102 2.13 -13.27 -20.93
CA ALA A 102 0.83 -13.54 -21.55
C ALA A 102 0.99 -13.83 -23.04
N ALA A 103 0.53 -14.99 -23.51
CA ALA A 103 0.61 -15.36 -24.93
C ALA A 103 -0.53 -14.72 -25.76
N ALA A 104 -1.66 -14.46 -25.11
CA ALA A 104 -2.84 -13.79 -25.65
C ALA A 104 -3.37 -12.79 -24.62
N ALA A 105 -4.52 -12.17 -24.89
CA ALA A 105 -5.22 -11.37 -23.88
C ALA A 105 -5.50 -12.23 -22.65
N LEU A 106 -5.03 -11.78 -21.49
CA LEU A 106 -5.06 -12.50 -20.22
C LEU A 106 -6.04 -11.82 -19.25
N GLU A 107 -6.95 -12.61 -18.71
CA GLU A 107 -7.75 -12.23 -17.55
C GLU A 107 -7.08 -12.74 -16.28
N LEU A 108 -6.63 -11.84 -15.42
CA LEU A 108 -6.20 -12.19 -14.08
C LEU A 108 -7.40 -12.22 -13.15
N ARG A 109 -7.50 -13.28 -12.36
CA ARG A 109 -8.63 -13.55 -11.46
C ARG A 109 -8.22 -13.54 -10.00
N GLU A 110 -9.18 -13.39 -9.10
CA GLU A 110 -8.92 -13.36 -7.65
C GLU A 110 -8.67 -14.75 -7.03
N SER A 111 -9.19 -15.82 -7.63
CA SER A 111 -9.07 -17.20 -7.15
C SER A 111 -8.85 -18.19 -8.31
N PRO A 112 -8.36 -19.42 -8.07
CA PRO A 112 -8.03 -20.39 -9.11
C PRO A 112 -9.29 -21.15 -9.57
N ALA A 113 -10.30 -20.40 -10.01
CA ALA A 113 -11.57 -20.91 -10.48
C ALA A 113 -12.00 -20.17 -11.77
N SER A 114 -12.69 -20.87 -12.65
CA SER A 114 -13.12 -20.33 -13.96
C SER A 114 -14.24 -19.30 -13.85
N ASP A 115 -15.00 -19.33 -12.76
CA ASP A 115 -16.07 -18.39 -12.40
C ASP A 115 -15.60 -17.25 -11.48
N ALA A 116 -14.34 -17.28 -11.04
CA ALA A 116 -13.74 -16.26 -10.19
C ALA A 116 -13.75 -14.87 -10.84
N ARG A 117 -13.93 -13.82 -10.03
CA ARG A 117 -13.96 -12.43 -10.51
C ARG A 117 -12.65 -12.05 -11.19
N VAL A 118 -12.75 -11.38 -12.34
CA VAL A 118 -11.62 -10.81 -13.08
C VAL A 118 -11.20 -9.50 -12.41
N ILE A 119 -9.94 -9.43 -11.96
CA ILE A 119 -9.35 -8.24 -11.31
C ILE A 119 -8.61 -7.34 -12.29
N LEU A 120 -8.02 -7.92 -13.35
CA LEU A 120 -7.26 -7.19 -14.37
C LEU A 120 -7.35 -7.90 -15.71
N ARG A 121 -7.42 -7.11 -16.80
CA ARG A 121 -7.27 -7.59 -18.17
C ARG A 121 -5.95 -7.07 -18.72
N ALA A 122 -5.07 -7.96 -19.15
CA ALA A 122 -3.77 -7.64 -19.71
C ALA A 122 -3.69 -8.04 -21.19
N PRO A 123 -3.07 -7.23 -22.06
CA PRO A 123 -2.87 -7.60 -23.46
C PRO A 123 -1.84 -8.72 -23.63
N ALA A 124 -1.80 -9.30 -24.82
CA ALA A 124 -0.75 -10.25 -25.21
C ALA A 124 0.64 -9.60 -25.09
N GLY A 125 1.63 -10.37 -24.64
CA GLY A 125 3.00 -9.93 -24.43
C GLY A 125 3.26 -9.25 -23.08
N SER A 126 2.25 -9.01 -22.24
CA SER A 126 2.46 -8.48 -20.88
C SER A 126 3.23 -9.49 -20.01
N GLY A 127 4.32 -9.02 -19.41
CA GLY A 127 5.15 -9.80 -18.49
C GLY A 127 4.85 -9.47 -17.04
N PHE A 128 4.69 -10.50 -16.21
CA PHE A 128 4.42 -10.38 -14.78
C PHE A 128 5.35 -11.30 -13.97
N PRO A 129 5.90 -10.86 -12.83
CA PRO A 129 6.65 -11.75 -11.96
C PRO A 129 5.70 -12.78 -11.33
N THR A 130 6.11 -14.05 -11.37
CA THR A 130 5.40 -15.17 -10.75
C THR A 130 5.76 -15.25 -9.27
N THR A 131 4.76 -15.47 -8.43
CA THR A 131 4.91 -15.60 -6.97
C THR A 131 4.52 -16.98 -6.45
N ALA A 132 3.56 -17.66 -7.10
CA ALA A 132 3.12 -19.00 -6.72
C ALA A 132 2.41 -19.74 -7.87
N GLN A 133 2.12 -21.02 -7.66
CA GLN A 133 1.34 -21.87 -8.56
C GLN A 133 0.36 -22.72 -7.76
N SER A 134 -0.85 -22.92 -8.28
CA SER A 134 -1.87 -23.80 -7.70
C SER A 134 -2.45 -24.66 -8.81
N GLY A 135 -2.04 -25.92 -8.88
CA GLY A 135 -2.33 -26.78 -10.03
C GLY A 135 -1.80 -26.16 -11.33
N GLU A 136 -2.69 -25.90 -12.27
CA GLU A 136 -2.36 -25.25 -13.55
C GLU A 136 -2.42 -23.71 -13.50
N TRP A 137 -2.90 -23.12 -12.40
CA TRP A 137 -3.03 -21.67 -12.25
C TRP A 137 -1.72 -21.01 -11.83
N VAL A 138 -1.47 -19.83 -12.41
CA VAL A 138 -0.25 -19.04 -12.14
C VAL A 138 -0.58 -17.83 -11.30
N ARG A 139 -0.02 -17.71 -10.10
CA ARG A 139 -0.13 -16.46 -9.32
C ARG A 139 0.97 -15.50 -9.76
N VAL A 140 0.56 -14.32 -10.22
CA VAL A 140 1.44 -13.26 -10.69
C VAL A 140 1.22 -11.97 -9.90
N ASP A 141 2.22 -11.11 -9.83
CA ASP A 141 2.07 -9.74 -9.33
C ASP A 141 1.71 -8.81 -10.50
N ALA A 142 0.54 -8.18 -10.42
CA ALA A 142 -0.07 -7.43 -11.51
C ALA A 142 0.21 -5.91 -11.44
N LEU A 143 1.05 -5.46 -10.48
CA LEU A 143 1.45 -4.09 -10.12
C LEU A 143 0.89 -3.66 -8.75
N ASP A 144 1.68 -2.91 -7.98
CA ASP A 144 1.33 -2.36 -6.65
C ASP A 144 0.82 -3.40 -5.63
N GLY A 145 1.39 -4.61 -5.70
CA GLY A 145 1.05 -5.74 -4.83
C GLY A 145 -0.33 -6.34 -5.10
N LEU A 146 -1.00 -5.95 -6.18
CA LEU A 146 -2.22 -6.61 -6.64
C LEU A 146 -1.84 -7.94 -7.27
N THR A 147 -1.99 -9.03 -6.53
CA THR A 147 -1.73 -10.36 -7.07
C THR A 147 -2.96 -10.95 -7.74
N GLY A 148 -2.79 -11.54 -8.92
CA GLY A 148 -3.85 -12.22 -9.66
C GLY A 148 -3.45 -13.63 -10.11
N LEU A 149 -4.46 -14.43 -10.44
CA LEU A 149 -4.30 -15.79 -10.96
C LEU A 149 -4.59 -15.81 -12.46
N GLY A 150 -3.59 -16.19 -13.25
CA GLY A 150 -3.70 -16.44 -14.68
C GLY A 150 -4.14 -17.87 -14.96
N ALA A 151 -5.06 -18.01 -15.91
CA ALA A 151 -5.63 -19.28 -16.34
C ALA A 151 -4.57 -20.23 -16.94
N PRO A 152 -4.83 -21.56 -16.89
CA PRO A 152 -4.01 -22.57 -17.56
C PRO A 152 -3.78 -22.21 -19.04
N GLY A 153 -2.55 -22.36 -19.54
CA GLY A 153 -2.23 -22.17 -20.95
C GLY A 153 -2.27 -20.72 -21.47
N ALA A 154 -2.62 -19.73 -20.64
CA ALA A 154 -2.76 -18.33 -21.07
C ALA A 154 -1.40 -17.62 -21.32
N GLY A 155 -0.27 -18.27 -21.02
CA GLY A 155 1.04 -17.68 -21.20
C GLY A 155 2.17 -18.67 -21.01
N ARG A 156 3.38 -18.21 -21.32
CA ARG A 156 4.62 -18.99 -21.11
C ARG A 156 5.30 -18.54 -19.84
N ARG A 157 5.77 -19.50 -19.06
CA ARG A 157 6.63 -19.25 -17.91
C ARG A 157 8.07 -19.36 -18.34
N HIS A 158 8.86 -18.36 -17.97
CA HIS A 158 10.30 -18.44 -17.96
C HIS A 158 10.72 -18.52 -16.49
N PRO A 159 11.38 -19.60 -16.05
CA PRO A 159 12.13 -19.55 -14.81
C PRO A 159 13.05 -18.34 -14.86
N LEU A 160 13.15 -17.59 -13.75
CA LEU A 160 14.22 -16.59 -13.65
C LEU A 160 15.53 -17.39 -13.57
N GLU A 161 16.12 -17.67 -14.73
CA GLU A 161 17.53 -18.01 -14.77
C GLU A 161 18.26 -16.85 -14.12
N ARG A 162 18.88 -17.11 -12.96
CA ARG A 162 19.93 -16.23 -12.46
C ARG A 162 20.87 -16.03 -13.65
N PRO A 163 21.19 -14.78 -14.04
CA PRO A 163 22.17 -14.60 -15.11
C PRO A 163 23.40 -15.38 -14.68
N ARG A 164 23.77 -16.40 -15.47
CA ARG A 164 24.99 -17.17 -15.24
C ARG A 164 26.06 -16.12 -15.05
N ALA A 165 26.66 -16.08 -13.85
CA ALA A 165 27.88 -15.34 -13.63
C ALA A 165 28.79 -15.77 -14.77
N ARG A 166 29.08 -14.84 -15.69
CA ARG A 166 30.03 -15.06 -16.77
C ARG A 166 31.33 -15.42 -16.05
N SER A 167 31.62 -16.71 -15.99
CA SER A 167 32.94 -17.18 -15.60
C SER A 167 33.92 -16.55 -16.58
N PRO A 168 34.95 -15.84 -16.12
CA PRO A 168 35.95 -15.27 -17.00
C PRO A 168 36.86 -16.41 -17.46
N SER A 169 36.43 -17.17 -18.47
CA SER A 169 37.33 -18.12 -19.13
C SER A 169 38.25 -17.36 -20.09
N CYS A 170 39.48 -17.15 -19.63
CA CYS A 170 40.72 -17.17 -20.39
C CYS A 170 40.60 -16.90 -21.90
N CYS A 171 40.64 -15.62 -22.28
CA CYS A 171 41.08 -15.21 -23.61
C CYS A 171 42.49 -14.61 -23.51
N THR A 172 43.49 -15.47 -23.59
CA THR A 172 44.82 -15.12 -24.09
C THR A 172 44.64 -14.60 -25.51
N THR A 173 44.82 -13.29 -25.73
CA THR A 173 45.47 -12.72 -26.94
C THR A 173 45.77 -11.23 -26.71
N ARG A 174 47.05 -10.97 -26.47
CA ARG A 174 47.89 -9.95 -27.13
C ARG A 174 47.27 -8.55 -27.40
N ARG A 175 47.49 -7.67 -26.41
CA ARG A 175 48.08 -6.31 -26.53
C ARG A 175 47.91 -5.58 -27.88
N ARG A 176 47.05 -4.55 -27.91
CA ARG A 176 47.43 -3.26 -28.49
C ARG A 176 46.77 -2.11 -27.73
N SER A 177 47.62 -1.26 -27.20
CA SER A 177 47.33 -0.05 -26.44
C SER A 177 46.70 1.02 -27.34
N SER A 178 45.52 1.52 -26.95
CA SER A 178 45.00 2.79 -27.42
C SER A 178 44.47 3.55 -26.19
N ARG A 179 45.25 4.53 -25.71
CA ARG A 179 44.78 5.51 -24.73
C ARG A 179 43.65 6.31 -25.35
N ALA A 180 42.43 6.15 -24.85
CA ALA A 180 41.33 7.06 -25.13
C ALA A 180 40.98 7.79 -23.82
N THR A 181 41.49 9.02 -23.70
CA THR A 181 41.16 9.95 -22.62
C THR A 181 39.74 10.47 -22.84
N VAL A 182 38.76 9.95 -22.10
CA VAL A 182 37.38 10.47 -22.13
C VAL A 182 37.26 11.62 -21.13
N ARG A 183 37.25 12.85 -21.67
CA ARG A 183 37.07 14.10 -20.94
C ARG A 183 35.56 14.36 -20.78
N TRP A 184 35.06 14.26 -19.55
CA TRP A 184 33.68 14.62 -19.22
C TRP A 184 33.48 16.14 -19.34
N ARG A 185 32.59 16.57 -20.26
CA ARG A 185 32.13 17.97 -20.37
C ARG A 185 30.74 18.07 -19.75
N SER A 186 30.67 18.61 -18.54
CA SER A 186 29.43 19.04 -17.89
C SER A 186 28.82 20.23 -18.65
N ARG A 187 27.69 20.05 -19.34
CA ARG A 187 26.90 21.18 -19.85
C ARG A 187 25.99 21.69 -18.74
N ARG A 188 26.37 22.82 -18.14
CA ARG A 188 25.47 23.73 -17.43
C ARG A 188 24.45 24.26 -18.43
N ALA A 189 23.16 24.08 -18.16
CA ALA A 189 22.12 24.84 -18.82
C ALA A 189 22.03 26.22 -18.15
N ALA A 190 22.24 27.26 -18.95
CA ALA A 190 22.23 28.65 -18.56
C ALA A 190 20.80 29.21 -18.52
N ARG A 191 20.57 30.11 -17.55
CA ARG A 191 19.46 31.06 -17.49
C ARG A 191 19.53 32.05 -18.67
N PRO A 192 18.39 32.52 -19.20
CA PRO A 192 18.32 33.82 -19.87
C PRO A 192 17.79 34.90 -18.92
N SER A 193 18.42 36.07 -18.99
CA SER A 193 18.10 37.31 -18.28
C SER A 193 17.63 38.39 -19.25
N THR A 194 17.00 39.44 -18.68
CA THR A 194 16.69 40.79 -19.22
C THR A 194 15.42 40.90 -20.11
N SER A 195 14.59 41.95 -20.06
CA SER A 195 14.59 43.27 -19.41
C SER A 195 13.13 43.80 -19.31
N ARG A 196 12.70 44.41 -18.20
CA ARG A 196 12.47 45.88 -17.97
C ARG A 196 11.20 46.49 -18.62
N ALA A 197 10.20 46.82 -17.79
CA ALA A 197 9.39 48.05 -17.89
C ALA A 197 8.55 48.31 -16.61
N ARG A 198 8.68 49.52 -16.05
CA ARG A 198 7.78 50.20 -15.09
C ARG A 198 7.19 51.40 -15.86
N PRO A 199 5.95 51.88 -15.58
CA PRO A 199 5.70 52.88 -14.52
C PRO A 199 4.33 52.71 -13.80
N ARG A 200 4.21 52.88 -12.47
CA ARG A 200 3.83 54.09 -11.68
C ARG A 200 2.50 54.79 -12.06
N THR A 201 1.51 54.70 -11.16
CA THR A 201 0.64 55.77 -10.60
C THR A 201 -0.10 55.20 -9.36
N ARG A 202 0.17 55.69 -8.12
CA ARG A 202 -0.67 56.59 -7.27
C ARG A 202 -2.16 56.17 -7.25
N THR A 203 -2.81 55.91 -6.11
CA THR A 203 -3.26 56.90 -5.11
C THR A 203 -3.84 56.15 -3.89
N ALA A 204 -3.39 56.45 -2.65
CA ALA A 204 -4.13 56.91 -1.45
C ALA A 204 -5.53 56.27 -1.22
N SER A 205 -6.00 55.91 -0.02
CA SER A 205 -5.92 56.57 1.29
C SER A 205 -6.43 55.62 2.39
N SER A 206 -6.05 55.95 3.63
CA SER A 206 -6.70 55.65 4.95
C SER A 206 -8.21 55.32 4.91
N THR A 207 -8.75 54.48 5.80
CA THR A 207 -9.24 54.95 7.13
C THR A 207 -9.17 53.88 8.23
N SER A 208 -8.70 54.32 9.39
CA SER A 208 -8.91 53.78 10.74
C SER A 208 -10.38 53.57 11.10
N THR A 209 -10.71 52.60 11.97
CA THR A 209 -11.56 52.83 13.16
C THR A 209 -11.30 51.73 14.19
N SER A 210 -10.81 52.17 15.35
CA SER A 210 -10.70 51.47 16.62
C SER A 210 -11.98 51.65 17.45
N SER A 211 -12.11 50.86 18.53
CA SER A 211 -13.16 50.87 19.58
C SER A 211 -14.48 50.18 19.16
N SER A 212 -15.07 49.25 19.91
CA SER A 212 -15.33 49.25 21.36
C SER A 212 -15.63 47.82 21.86
N GLY A 213 -15.17 47.45 23.07
CA GLY A 213 -15.71 46.28 23.82
C GLY A 213 -17.06 46.62 24.48
N PRO A 214 -17.48 45.97 25.58
CA PRO A 214 -17.10 44.69 26.20
C PRO A 214 -18.33 43.75 26.32
N THR A 215 -18.22 42.48 26.72
CA THR A 215 -18.53 42.06 28.11
C THR A 215 -18.21 40.57 28.30
N ARG A 216 -17.38 40.29 29.31
CA ARG A 216 -17.21 38.97 29.92
C ARG A 216 -18.41 38.70 30.82
N SER A 217 -19.11 37.60 30.60
CA SER A 217 -19.92 36.94 31.62
C SER A 217 -19.15 35.71 32.11
N SER A 218 -18.57 35.83 33.30
CA SER A 218 -17.98 34.74 34.06
C SER A 218 -19.08 33.95 34.74
N THR A 219 -19.30 32.71 34.32
CA THR A 219 -20.14 31.76 35.05
C THR A 219 -19.26 30.92 35.97
N CYS A 220 -19.35 31.18 37.28
CA CYS A 220 -18.91 30.23 38.31
C CYS A 220 -20.00 29.16 38.48
N PRO A 221 -19.68 27.86 38.45
CA PRO A 221 -20.51 26.87 39.11
C PRO A 221 -20.00 26.66 40.55
N THR A 222 -20.85 27.04 41.51
CA THR A 222 -20.72 26.74 42.93
C THR A 222 -20.80 25.22 43.14
N ALA A 223 -19.79 24.67 43.80
CA ALA A 223 -19.77 23.31 44.29
C ALA A 223 -20.69 23.15 45.51
N THR A 224 -21.58 22.17 45.48
CA THR A 224 -22.29 21.68 46.68
C THR A 224 -21.85 20.25 46.97
N ARG A 225 -21.35 20.06 48.20
CA ARG A 225 -20.82 18.83 48.81
C ARG A 225 -21.91 17.78 49.08
N PRO A 226 -21.52 16.52 49.39
CA PRO A 226 -22.40 15.37 49.44
C PRO A 226 -23.16 15.24 50.78
N THR A 227 -24.32 14.59 50.70
CA THR A 227 -25.14 14.14 51.84
C THR A 227 -24.54 12.88 52.47
N PRO A 228 -24.44 12.77 53.81
CA PRO A 228 -24.04 11.55 54.47
C PRO A 228 -25.24 10.60 54.72
N THR A 229 -24.84 9.35 54.91
CA THR A 229 -25.58 8.11 55.17
C THR A 229 -26.65 8.17 56.26
N GLY A 230 -27.74 7.44 56.02
CA GLY A 230 -28.67 6.87 56.99
C GLY A 230 -29.31 5.65 56.36
#